data_AF-A0A1L9RNJ0-F1
#
_entry.id   AF-A0A1L9RNJ0-F1
#
_cell.length_a   1.000
_cell.length_b   1.000
_cell.length_c   1.000
_cell.angle_alpha   90.00
_cell.angle_beta   90.00
_cell.angle_gamma   90.00
#
_symmetry.space_group_name_H-M   'P 1'
#
loop_
_entity.id
_entity.type
_entity.pdbx_description
1 polymer ?
#
loop_
_entity_poly.entity_id
_entity_poly.type
_entity_poly.pdbx_seq_one_letter_code
_entity_poly.pdbx_strand_id
1 'polypeptide(L)'
;MTCRRSSMPEDDWMFAWSLGRYYPRKQEECWSHLNSHKGDIEAAVSFHLRVKQCRVDEEEHCLFGSYNVCIPVYVNSSDHRVLIRNPLPFKIGEDNYPGNVDEKLRCEVATYIWIRKNCPTVSIPHLYGFAFPDGRTDKTRRRNLFSDLANIMLSLSRIKLPRIGSLTMNNDGVIRLTNRPLTLRLQTLENEDIPTIPRNSTYESVEPYLLDLLQCHDNRINYQPNAIHNLTDGQEQLAALTMMRGTLHHFISRQYRNGPFVLTLSDLHPSNIFVDEEWHIISLIDLEWACSFPIELQTPPYWLTDVFGEQEGPDERQADIMRKCWERKSF
;
A
#
# COMPACT_ATOMS: atom_id res chain seq x y z
N MET A 1 -34.74 -12.76 -52.55
CA MET A 1 -33.68 -11.77 -52.23
C MET A 1 -33.01 -12.19 -50.94
N THR A 2 -31.94 -12.93 -51.11
CA THR A 2 -30.98 -13.38 -50.09
C THR A 2 -29.83 -12.38 -50.07
N CYS A 3 -29.41 -11.90 -48.89
CA CYS A 3 -28.03 -11.45 -48.69
C CYS A 3 -27.62 -11.58 -47.20
N ARG A 4 -26.94 -12.69 -46.94
CA ARG A 4 -25.81 -12.95 -46.04
C ARG A 4 -25.60 -12.00 -44.85
N ARG A 5 -25.79 -12.55 -43.64
CA ARG A 5 -24.91 -12.27 -42.49
C ARG A 5 -23.54 -12.86 -42.81
N SER A 6 -22.59 -12.00 -43.16
CA SER A 6 -21.17 -12.34 -43.18
C SER A 6 -20.65 -12.34 -41.76
N SER A 7 -20.01 -13.45 -41.40
CA SER A 7 -19.16 -13.65 -40.25
C SER A 7 -18.14 -12.53 -40.09
N MET A 8 -18.09 -11.93 -38.89
CA MET A 8 -16.90 -11.29 -38.35
C MET A 8 -16.27 -12.23 -37.31
N PRO A 9 -14.94 -12.23 -37.16
CA PRO A 9 -14.17 -13.34 -36.61
C PRO A 9 -14.31 -13.46 -35.09
N GLU A 10 -14.18 -14.68 -34.57
CA GLU A 10 -14.26 -15.05 -33.15
C GLU A 10 -13.04 -14.63 -32.29
N ASP A 11 -12.20 -13.69 -32.75
CA ASP A 11 -10.88 -13.42 -32.13
C ASP A 11 -10.73 -12.08 -31.37
N ASP A 12 -11.80 -11.31 -31.15
CA ASP A 12 -11.71 -9.96 -30.53
C ASP A 12 -12.12 -9.87 -29.04
N TRP A 13 -12.09 -10.99 -28.27
CA TRP A 13 -12.42 -10.98 -26.83
C TRP A 13 -11.25 -11.19 -25.87
N MET A 14 -10.00 -11.10 -26.34
CA MET A 14 -8.83 -11.13 -25.47
C MET A 14 -8.19 -9.74 -25.33
N PHE A 15 -7.87 -9.37 -24.09
CA PHE A 15 -7.05 -8.21 -23.66
C PHE A 15 -7.75 -6.93 -23.20
N ALA A 16 -8.83 -7.06 -22.43
CA ALA A 16 -9.17 -6.08 -21.40
C ALA A 16 -9.37 -6.78 -20.05
N TRP A 17 -8.29 -7.37 -19.53
CA TRP A 17 -8.22 -7.73 -18.11
C TRP A 17 -7.48 -6.62 -17.37
N SER A 18 -8.10 -6.18 -16.27
CA SER A 18 -7.55 -5.28 -15.25
C SER A 18 -6.10 -5.63 -14.92
N LEU A 19 -5.19 -4.66 -15.02
CA LEU A 19 -3.75 -4.85 -14.85
C LEU A 19 -3.27 -4.46 -13.44
N GLY A 20 -4.03 -4.86 -12.42
CA GLY A 20 -3.40 -5.36 -11.21
C GLY A 20 -2.66 -6.65 -11.59
N ARG A 21 -1.36 -6.59 -11.91
CA ARG A 21 -0.59 -7.72 -12.46
C ARG A 21 -0.84 -9.01 -11.67
N TYR A 22 -1.55 -9.94 -12.30
CA TYR A 22 -1.75 -11.30 -11.83
C TYR A 22 -0.48 -12.10 -12.15
N TYR A 23 0.23 -12.56 -11.12
CA TYR A 23 1.49 -13.31 -11.25
C TYR A 23 1.33 -14.76 -10.78
N PRO A 24 0.49 -15.59 -11.42
CA PRO A 24 0.15 -16.92 -10.93
C PRO A 24 1.40 -17.81 -10.76
N ARG A 25 2.31 -17.78 -11.75
CA ARG A 25 3.56 -18.55 -11.70
C ARG A 25 4.50 -18.10 -10.57
N LYS A 26 4.66 -16.79 -10.37
CA LYS A 26 5.52 -16.28 -9.28
C LYS A 26 4.87 -16.49 -7.90
N GLN A 27 3.53 -16.53 -7.84
CA GLN A 27 2.79 -16.93 -6.64
C GLN A 27 3.04 -18.40 -6.31
N GLU A 28 2.95 -19.31 -7.29
CA GLU A 28 3.27 -20.74 -7.13
C GLU A 28 4.74 -20.97 -6.70
N GLU A 29 5.68 -20.25 -7.31
CA GLU A 29 7.11 -20.30 -6.95
C GLU A 29 7.36 -19.80 -5.52
N CYS A 30 6.77 -18.65 -5.15
CA CYS A 30 6.83 -18.09 -3.80
C CYS A 30 6.23 -19.07 -2.78
N TRP A 31 5.10 -19.70 -3.11
CA TRP A 31 4.47 -20.65 -2.23
C TRP A 31 5.27 -21.95 -2.08
N SER A 32 5.85 -22.47 -3.16
CA SER A 32 6.76 -23.62 -3.12
C SER A 32 7.97 -23.33 -2.22
N HIS A 33 8.47 -22.11 -2.25
CA HIS A 33 9.53 -21.65 -1.35
C HIS A 33 9.07 -21.59 0.11
N LEU A 34 7.91 -20.99 0.40
CA LEU A 34 7.35 -20.92 1.75
C LEU A 34 7.06 -22.31 2.33
N ASN A 35 6.53 -23.23 1.51
CA ASN A 35 6.28 -24.62 1.90
C ASN A 35 7.56 -25.37 2.26
N SER A 36 8.62 -25.22 1.45
CA SER A 36 9.91 -25.87 1.72
C SER A 36 10.60 -25.33 2.98
N HIS A 37 10.23 -24.13 3.45
CA HIS A 37 10.77 -23.48 4.64
C HIS A 37 9.77 -23.40 5.81
N LYS A 38 8.68 -24.18 5.78
CA LYS A 38 7.68 -24.22 6.87
C LYS A 38 8.30 -24.47 8.24
N GLY A 39 9.26 -25.39 8.32
CA GLY A 39 9.98 -25.70 9.57
C GLY A 39 10.75 -24.50 10.14
N ASP A 40 11.31 -23.64 9.28
CA ASP A 40 12.02 -22.43 9.71
C ASP A 40 11.06 -21.37 10.25
N ILE A 41 9.91 -21.23 9.60
CA ILE A 41 8.82 -20.35 10.04
C ILE A 41 8.32 -20.77 11.43
N GLU A 42 8.10 -22.07 11.64
CA GLU A 42 7.69 -22.63 12.93
C GLU A 42 8.77 -22.46 14.00
N ALA A 43 10.04 -22.69 13.65
CA ALA A 43 11.16 -22.47 14.56
C ALA A 43 11.27 -21.00 14.98
N ALA A 44 11.10 -20.05 14.05
CA ALA A 44 11.12 -18.62 14.32
C ALA A 44 9.97 -18.20 15.26
N VAL A 45 8.75 -18.64 14.99
CA VAL A 45 7.59 -18.36 15.86
C VAL A 45 7.79 -18.96 17.26
N SER A 46 8.25 -20.21 17.32
CA SER A 46 8.50 -20.92 18.58
C SER A 46 9.54 -20.19 19.43
N PHE A 47 10.62 -19.73 18.81
CA PHE A 47 11.68 -18.96 19.44
C PHE A 47 11.18 -17.61 19.97
N HIS A 48 10.49 -16.82 19.14
CA HIS A 48 10.06 -15.46 19.50
C HIS A 48 8.90 -15.44 20.51
N LEU A 49 7.97 -16.39 20.44
CA LEU A 49 6.85 -16.49 21.38
C LEU A 49 7.15 -17.36 22.60
N ARG A 50 8.33 -18.01 22.64
CA ARG A 50 8.78 -18.94 23.69
C ARG A 50 7.79 -20.09 23.91
N VAL A 51 7.33 -20.69 22.82
CA VAL A 51 6.32 -21.74 22.80
C VAL A 51 6.90 -23.09 22.36
N LYS A 52 6.29 -24.18 22.84
CA LYS A 52 6.86 -25.54 22.67
C LYS A 52 6.47 -26.16 21.34
N GLN A 53 5.33 -25.77 20.80
CA GLN A 53 4.82 -26.30 19.54
C GLN A 53 4.08 -25.19 18.81
N CYS A 54 4.34 -25.05 17.51
CA CYS A 54 3.49 -24.27 16.63
C CYS A 54 3.37 -24.97 15.28
N ARG A 55 2.31 -24.66 14.54
CA ARG A 55 2.05 -25.26 13.22
C ARG A 55 1.61 -24.20 12.24
N VAL A 56 2.29 -24.09 11.11
CA VAL A 56 1.88 -23.25 9.98
C VAL A 56 0.62 -23.85 9.32
N ASP A 57 -0.36 -23.02 9.00
CA ASP A 57 -1.61 -23.46 8.35
C ASP A 57 -1.39 -23.85 6.87
N GLU A 58 -2.43 -24.41 6.26
CA GLU A 58 -2.43 -24.79 4.85
C GLU A 58 -2.56 -23.56 3.92
N GLU A 59 -2.18 -23.73 2.64
CA GLU A 59 -2.19 -22.66 1.63
C GLU A 59 -3.55 -21.98 1.53
N GLU A 60 -4.60 -22.80 1.55
CA GLU A 60 -5.99 -22.39 1.38
C GLU A 60 -6.47 -21.43 2.49
N HIS A 61 -5.76 -21.39 3.61
CA HIS A 61 -6.06 -20.51 4.74
C HIS A 61 -5.16 -19.28 4.82
N CYS A 62 -4.19 -19.13 3.92
CA CYS A 62 -3.34 -17.95 3.85
C CYS A 62 -4.11 -16.76 3.28
N LEU A 63 -3.88 -15.58 3.87
CA LEU A 63 -4.49 -14.34 3.39
C LEU A 63 -3.51 -13.63 2.45
N PHE A 64 -3.88 -13.53 1.18
CA PHE A 64 -3.11 -12.78 0.20
C PHE A 64 -3.59 -11.34 0.14
N GLY A 65 -2.73 -10.42 0.58
CA GLY A 65 -2.89 -8.99 0.34
C GLY A 65 -2.26 -8.55 -0.98
N SER A 66 -2.36 -7.25 -1.25
CA SER A 66 -1.79 -6.67 -2.48
C SER A 66 -0.28 -6.87 -2.56
N TYR A 67 0.45 -6.75 -1.45
CA TYR A 67 1.93 -6.84 -1.41
C TYR A 67 2.50 -7.80 -0.37
N ASN A 68 1.64 -8.43 0.43
CA ASN A 68 2.04 -9.31 1.51
C ASN A 68 1.19 -10.58 1.49
N VAL A 69 1.78 -11.69 1.93
CA VAL A 69 1.05 -12.90 2.32
C VAL A 69 1.06 -12.99 3.84
N CYS A 70 -0.11 -13.17 4.43
CA CYS A 70 -0.25 -13.43 5.86
C CYS A 70 -0.48 -14.93 6.07
N ILE A 71 0.43 -15.57 6.78
CA ILE A 71 0.45 -17.00 7.06
C ILE A 71 -0.01 -17.21 8.51
N PRO A 72 -1.17 -17.86 8.74
CA PRO A 72 -1.60 -18.21 10.10
C PRO A 72 -0.70 -19.30 10.68
N VAL A 73 -0.34 -19.15 11.96
CA VAL A 73 0.42 -20.14 12.74
C VAL A 73 -0.30 -20.41 14.06
N TYR A 74 -0.64 -21.67 14.30
CA TYR A 74 -1.24 -22.13 15.56
C TYR A 74 -0.17 -22.35 16.61
N VAL A 75 -0.49 -22.09 17.87
CA VAL A 75 0.49 -22.18 18.97
C VAL A 75 -0.05 -23.06 20.12
N ASN A 76 0.79 -23.98 20.62
CA ASN A 76 0.59 -24.82 21.83
C ASN A 76 -0.77 -25.55 21.95
N SER A 77 -1.34 -26.02 20.82
CA SER A 77 -2.59 -26.81 20.79
C SER A 77 -3.86 -26.05 21.19
N SER A 78 -3.82 -24.72 21.36
CA SER A 78 -4.99 -23.89 21.63
C SER A 78 -5.45 -23.12 20.38
N ASP A 79 -6.66 -22.57 20.41
CA ASP A 79 -7.22 -21.67 19.36
C ASP A 79 -6.45 -20.35 19.18
N HIS A 80 -5.29 -20.19 19.83
CA HIS A 80 -4.45 -19.01 19.68
C HIS A 80 -3.66 -19.07 18.38
N ARG A 81 -3.95 -18.13 17.48
CA ARG A 81 -3.27 -17.99 16.19
C ARG A 81 -2.47 -16.70 16.16
N VAL A 82 -1.26 -16.77 15.61
CA VAL A 82 -0.50 -15.58 15.22
C VAL A 82 -0.41 -15.53 13.69
N LEU A 83 -0.32 -14.34 13.12
CA LEU A 83 -0.12 -14.17 11.68
C LEU A 83 1.31 -13.71 11.42
N ILE A 84 1.96 -14.38 10.49
CA ILE A 84 3.24 -13.95 9.95
C ILE A 84 2.96 -13.23 8.64
N ARG A 85 3.38 -11.98 8.56
CA ARG A 85 3.22 -11.14 7.36
C ARG A 85 4.54 -11.12 6.59
N ASN A 86 4.56 -11.75 5.42
CA ASN A 86 5.73 -11.76 4.54
C ASN A 86 5.47 -10.90 3.30
N PRO A 87 6.37 -9.97 2.94
CA PRO A 87 6.28 -9.25 1.69
C PRO A 87 6.44 -10.20 0.51
N LEU A 88 5.75 -9.92 -0.60
CA LEU A 88 5.84 -10.67 -1.85
C LEU A 88 6.95 -10.03 -2.72
N PRO A 89 8.15 -10.63 -2.81
CA PRO A 89 9.32 -9.98 -3.43
C PRO A 89 9.08 -9.60 -4.90
N PHE A 90 8.33 -10.44 -5.61
CA PHE A 90 7.98 -10.23 -7.02
C PHE A 90 6.99 -9.08 -7.27
N LYS A 91 6.33 -8.55 -6.24
CA LYS A 91 5.43 -7.39 -6.34
C LYS A 91 6.10 -6.08 -5.93
N ILE A 92 7.32 -6.15 -5.40
CA ILE A 92 8.08 -4.99 -4.93
C ILE A 92 9.45 -4.86 -5.61
N GLY A 93 9.65 -5.58 -6.70
CA GLY A 93 10.78 -5.36 -7.61
C GLY A 93 12.10 -5.89 -7.08
N GLU A 94 12.09 -6.82 -6.13
CA GLU A 94 13.31 -7.37 -5.52
C GLU A 94 14.27 -7.99 -6.55
N ASP A 95 13.74 -8.65 -7.57
CA ASP A 95 14.54 -9.27 -8.65
C ASP A 95 15.36 -8.22 -9.43
N ASN A 96 14.79 -7.01 -9.61
CA ASN A 96 15.41 -5.92 -10.37
C ASN A 96 16.23 -4.99 -9.48
N TYR A 97 15.81 -4.81 -8.23
CA TYR A 97 16.40 -3.90 -7.25
C TYR A 97 16.51 -4.61 -5.89
N PRO A 98 17.57 -5.42 -5.68
CA PRO A 98 17.77 -6.15 -4.44
C PRO A 98 17.82 -5.22 -3.21
N GLY A 99 17.10 -5.59 -2.15
CA GLY A 99 16.96 -4.83 -0.91
C GLY A 99 15.64 -4.05 -0.76
N ASN A 100 14.71 -4.15 -1.72
CA ASN A 100 13.38 -3.54 -1.65
C ASN A 100 12.50 -4.19 -0.57
N VAL A 101 12.62 -5.51 -0.42
CA VAL A 101 12.01 -6.27 0.69
C VAL A 101 12.45 -5.69 2.03
N ASP A 102 13.76 -5.52 2.20
CA ASP A 102 14.35 -5.03 3.44
C ASP A 102 13.99 -3.57 3.72
N GLU A 103 14.01 -2.71 2.70
CA GLU A 103 13.62 -1.31 2.83
C GLU A 103 12.17 -1.17 3.32
N LYS A 104 11.25 -1.86 2.66
CA LYS A 104 9.83 -1.87 3.00
C LYS A 104 9.60 -2.33 4.44
N LEU A 105 10.18 -3.47 4.82
CA LEU A 105 10.06 -4.02 6.17
C LEU A 105 10.63 -3.07 7.23
N ARG A 106 11.77 -2.45 6.97
CA ARG A 106 12.39 -1.49 7.90
C ARG A 106 11.54 -0.23 8.08
N CYS A 107 10.93 0.28 7.00
CA CYS A 107 10.02 1.42 7.06
C CYS A 107 8.74 1.11 7.84
N GLU A 108 8.15 -0.06 7.63
CA GLU A 108 6.98 -0.51 8.40
C GLU A 108 7.31 -0.58 9.91
N VAL A 109 8.37 -1.32 10.28
CA VAL A 109 8.79 -1.52 11.67
C VAL A 109 9.17 -0.19 12.36
N ALA A 110 9.91 0.68 11.66
CA ALA A 110 10.27 1.99 12.18
C ALA A 110 9.02 2.84 12.50
N THR A 111 8.02 2.79 11.62
CA THR A 111 6.77 3.54 11.78
C THR A 111 5.95 3.03 12.97
N TYR A 112 5.84 1.71 13.12
CA TYR A 112 5.22 1.08 14.29
C TYR A 112 5.86 1.56 15.61
N ILE A 113 7.19 1.49 15.72
CA ILE A 113 7.92 1.89 16.93
C ILE A 113 7.77 3.39 17.20
N TRP A 114 7.85 4.21 16.15
CA TRP A 114 7.74 5.66 16.27
C TRP A 114 6.35 6.09 16.74
N ILE A 115 5.28 5.52 16.17
CA ILE A 115 3.90 5.80 16.59
C ILE A 115 3.70 5.36 18.04
N ARG A 116 4.15 4.16 18.43
CA ARG A 116 4.05 3.67 19.81
C ARG A 116 4.67 4.64 20.83
N LYS A 117 5.81 5.22 20.48
CA LYS A 117 6.59 6.09 21.35
C LYS A 117 6.04 7.51 21.42
N ASN A 118 5.59 8.05 20.29
CA ASN A 118 5.31 9.48 20.16
C ASN A 118 3.82 9.80 20.01
N CYS A 119 3.00 8.83 19.64
CA CYS A 119 1.56 8.93 19.48
C CYS A 119 0.87 7.83 20.30
N PRO A 120 0.97 7.83 21.65
CA PRO A 120 0.44 6.75 22.49
C PRO A 120 -1.09 6.64 22.44
N THR A 121 -1.78 7.66 21.90
CA THR A 121 -3.22 7.68 21.65
C THR A 121 -3.61 7.00 20.33
N VAL A 122 -2.63 6.64 19.48
CA VAL A 122 -2.84 5.89 18.24
C VAL A 122 -2.62 4.41 18.54
N SER A 123 -3.72 3.65 18.58
CA SER A 123 -3.69 2.21 18.82
C SER A 123 -3.05 1.47 17.64
N ILE A 124 -2.00 0.68 17.92
CA ILE A 124 -1.32 -0.22 16.97
C ILE A 124 -1.31 -1.65 17.57
N PRO A 125 -1.46 -2.73 16.78
CA PRO A 125 -1.79 -4.05 17.33
C PRO A 125 -0.68 -4.77 18.13
N HIS A 126 -1.13 -5.66 19.04
CA HIS A 126 -0.54 -6.99 19.29
C HIS A 126 -1.61 -8.03 18.85
N LEU A 127 -1.26 -9.02 18.02
CA LEU A 127 -2.18 -9.65 17.04
C LEU A 127 -2.68 -11.08 17.37
N TYR A 128 -4.01 -11.35 17.26
CA TYR A 128 -4.63 -12.69 17.47
C TYR A 128 -5.93 -13.08 16.65
N GLY A 129 -6.39 -12.39 15.57
CA GLY A 129 -7.51 -12.89 14.69
C GLY A 129 -8.28 -11.88 13.79
N PHE A 130 -9.08 -12.32 12.78
CA PHE A 130 -9.80 -11.52 11.73
C PHE A 130 -11.17 -12.13 11.21
N ALA A 131 -11.98 -11.39 10.40
CA ALA A 131 -13.37 -11.73 9.94
C ALA A 131 -13.79 -11.27 8.49
N PHE A 132 -15.03 -11.62 8.01
CA PHE A 132 -15.64 -11.46 6.64
C PHE A 132 -17.01 -10.67 6.63
N PRO A 133 -17.63 -10.32 5.46
CA PRO A 133 -18.42 -9.09 5.27
C PRO A 133 -19.95 -9.24 5.10
N ASP A 134 -20.70 -8.30 5.67
CA ASP A 134 -22.01 -7.84 5.20
C ASP A 134 -22.32 -6.40 5.68
N GLY A 135 -22.26 -5.44 4.75
CA GLY A 135 -22.46 -4.02 5.03
C GLY A 135 -23.92 -3.57 4.90
N ARG A 136 -24.52 -3.10 5.99
CA ARG A 136 -25.58 -2.07 5.97
C ARG A 136 -25.07 -0.82 6.67
N THR A 137 -25.29 0.35 6.07
CA THR A 137 -24.76 1.65 6.52
C THR A 137 -25.56 2.22 7.69
N ASP A 138 -24.97 2.22 8.89
CA ASP A 138 -25.46 2.95 10.06
C ASP A 138 -24.76 4.33 10.15
N LYS A 139 -25.55 5.41 10.24
CA LYS A 139 -25.07 6.79 10.34
C LYS A 139 -24.26 7.06 11.61
N THR A 140 -24.57 6.37 12.71
CA THR A 140 -23.88 6.53 14.00
C THR A 140 -22.48 5.92 13.93
N ARG A 141 -22.38 4.70 13.40
CA ARG A 141 -21.11 4.00 13.20
C ARG A 141 -20.18 4.74 12.24
N ARG A 142 -20.72 5.29 11.13
CA ARG A 142 -19.94 6.16 10.20
C ARG A 142 -19.41 7.42 10.89
N ARG A 143 -20.17 8.02 11.80
CA ARG A 143 -19.72 9.17 12.58
C ARG A 143 -18.56 8.81 13.51
N ASN A 144 -18.61 7.65 14.17
CA ASN A 144 -17.55 7.16 15.03
C ASN A 144 -16.25 6.96 14.25
N LEU A 145 -16.30 6.24 13.12
CA LEU A 145 -15.15 6.04 12.23
C LEU A 145 -14.53 7.36 11.77
N PHE A 146 -15.35 8.32 11.34
CA PHE A 146 -14.85 9.60 10.83
C PHE A 146 -14.25 10.48 11.94
N SER A 147 -14.85 10.43 13.13
CA SER A 147 -14.31 11.10 14.31
C SER A 147 -12.94 10.53 14.68
N ASP A 148 -12.79 9.21 14.66
CA ASP A 148 -11.53 8.56 14.99
C ASP A 148 -10.45 8.81 13.93
N LEU A 149 -10.80 8.78 12.64
CA LEU A 149 -9.89 9.18 11.55
C LEU A 149 -9.41 10.62 11.72
N ALA A 150 -10.32 11.55 12.00
CA ALA A 150 -9.97 12.95 12.23
C ALA A 150 -9.03 13.08 13.45
N ASN A 151 -9.32 12.37 14.54
CA ASN A 151 -8.46 12.36 15.73
C ASN A 151 -7.06 11.79 15.45
N ILE A 152 -6.96 10.74 14.62
CA ILE A 152 -5.68 10.17 14.18
C ILE A 152 -4.92 11.19 13.34
N MET A 153 -5.53 11.79 12.31
CA MET A 153 -4.89 12.80 11.46
C MET A 153 -4.42 14.01 12.28
N LEU A 154 -5.23 14.47 13.23
CA LEU A 154 -4.86 15.54 14.16
C LEU A 154 -3.71 15.11 15.08
N SER A 155 -3.67 13.87 15.53
CA SER A 155 -2.60 13.35 16.38
C SER A 155 -1.26 13.26 15.63
N LEU A 156 -1.28 12.72 14.40
CA LEU A 156 -0.09 12.62 13.55
C LEU A 156 0.46 14.00 13.16
N SER A 157 -0.43 14.98 12.93
CA SER A 157 -0.04 16.34 12.56
C SER A 157 0.48 17.20 13.72
N ARG A 158 0.36 16.75 14.98
CA ARG A 158 0.94 17.47 16.13
C ARG A 158 2.47 17.52 16.11
N ILE A 159 3.10 16.46 15.62
CA ILE A 159 4.57 16.37 15.60
C ILE A 159 5.07 16.92 14.27
N LYS A 160 5.94 17.92 14.36
CA LYS A 160 6.55 18.54 13.19
C LYS A 160 7.88 17.85 12.90
N LEU A 161 8.01 17.36 11.69
CA LEU A 161 9.21 16.72 11.19
C LEU A 161 10.07 17.75 10.46
N PRO A 162 11.41 17.61 10.50
CA PRO A 162 12.32 18.64 10.00
C PRO A 162 12.43 18.70 8.47
N ARG A 163 11.92 17.68 7.75
CA ARG A 163 12.09 17.54 6.29
C ARG A 163 11.01 16.63 5.71
N ILE A 164 10.81 16.73 4.40
CA ILE A 164 10.04 15.77 3.60
C ILE A 164 10.91 14.52 3.39
N GLY A 165 10.35 13.35 3.65
CA GLY A 165 11.06 12.07 3.60
C GLY A 165 10.27 10.96 4.29
N SER A 166 10.81 9.74 4.35
CA SER A 166 10.23 8.64 5.13
C SER A 166 11.15 8.25 6.29
N LEU A 167 10.53 7.77 7.38
CA LEU A 167 11.26 7.24 8.52
C LEU A 167 11.85 5.87 8.14
N THR A 168 13.10 5.64 8.52
CA THR A 168 13.78 4.36 8.32
C THR A 168 14.63 4.02 9.56
N MET A 169 15.03 2.77 9.70
CA MET A 169 15.81 2.27 10.82
C MET A 169 17.17 1.76 10.32
N ASN A 170 18.25 2.28 10.93
CA ASN A 170 19.60 1.81 10.62
C ASN A 170 19.90 0.45 11.28
N ASN A 171 21.07 -0.13 11.00
CA ASN A 171 21.46 -1.44 11.53
C ASN A 171 21.65 -1.46 13.07
N ASP A 172 21.75 -0.29 13.70
CA ASP A 172 21.81 -0.15 15.16
C ASP A 172 20.41 -0.01 15.80
N GLY A 173 19.33 -0.13 15.02
CA GLY A 173 17.96 0.02 15.50
C GLY A 173 17.51 1.47 15.73
N VAL A 174 18.27 2.46 15.24
CA VAL A 174 17.98 3.88 15.42
C VAL A 174 17.09 4.37 14.27
N ILE A 175 15.91 4.89 14.64
CA ILE A 175 14.96 5.49 13.71
C ILE A 175 15.44 6.88 13.30
N ARG A 176 15.51 7.15 11.99
CA ARG A 176 15.90 8.44 11.42
C ARG A 176 15.04 8.77 10.21
N LEU A 177 14.85 10.07 9.97
CA LEU A 177 14.18 10.58 8.78
C LEU A 177 15.23 10.84 7.70
N THR A 178 15.71 9.77 7.08
CA THR A 178 16.84 9.82 6.12
C THR A 178 16.52 9.18 4.78
N ASN A 179 15.37 8.52 4.64
CA ASN A 179 14.94 7.92 3.39
C ASN A 179 14.08 8.92 2.60
N ARG A 180 14.04 8.76 1.28
CA ARG A 180 13.17 9.52 0.38
C ARG A 180 11.69 9.42 0.76
N PRO A 181 10.81 10.30 0.24
CA PRO A 181 9.37 10.14 0.43
C PRO A 181 8.87 8.90 -0.32
N LEU A 182 8.99 7.74 0.33
CA LEU A 182 8.70 6.43 -0.23
C LEU A 182 7.18 6.25 -0.32
N THR A 183 6.63 6.62 -1.47
CA THR A 183 5.22 6.42 -1.79
C THR A 183 5.05 5.20 -2.68
N LEU A 184 3.85 4.60 -2.63
CA LEU A 184 3.47 3.50 -3.52
C LEU A 184 3.77 3.83 -5.00
N ARG A 185 3.55 5.08 -5.42
CA ARG A 185 3.80 5.54 -6.79
C ARG A 185 5.25 5.39 -7.20
N LEU A 186 6.21 5.74 -6.34
CA LEU A 186 7.63 5.58 -6.65
C LEU A 186 7.99 4.10 -6.79
N GLN A 187 7.47 3.25 -5.90
CA GLN A 187 7.72 1.80 -5.97
C GLN A 187 7.15 1.19 -7.25
N THR A 188 5.96 1.63 -7.69
CA THR A 188 5.36 1.17 -8.95
C THR A 188 6.24 1.52 -10.15
N LEU A 189 6.84 2.71 -10.19
CA LEU A 189 7.75 3.11 -11.26
C LEU A 189 9.03 2.27 -11.25
N GLU A 190 9.63 2.04 -10.09
CA GLU A 190 10.83 1.19 -9.99
C GLU A 190 10.56 -0.26 -10.35
N ASN A 191 9.37 -0.79 -10.05
CA ASN A 191 8.94 -2.10 -10.52
C ASN A 191 8.91 -2.22 -12.06
N GLU A 192 8.81 -1.10 -12.76
CA GLU A 192 8.84 -1.00 -14.23
C GLU A 192 10.22 -0.59 -14.77
N ASP A 193 11.25 -0.63 -13.92
CA ASP A 193 12.62 -0.22 -14.25
C ASP A 193 12.74 1.26 -14.64
N ILE A 194 11.83 2.09 -14.12
CA ILE A 194 11.82 3.53 -14.36
C ILE A 194 12.58 4.22 -13.22
N PRO A 195 13.64 5.00 -13.51
CA PRO A 195 14.38 5.71 -12.47
C PRO A 195 13.50 6.70 -11.69
N THR A 196 13.65 6.72 -10.37
CA THR A 196 12.91 7.62 -9.47
C THR A 196 13.85 8.42 -8.54
N ILE A 197 13.29 9.00 -7.48
CA ILE A 197 14.02 9.78 -6.47
C ILE A 197 15.09 8.91 -5.80
N PRO A 198 16.36 9.34 -5.71
CA PRO A 198 17.39 8.56 -5.00
C PRO A 198 17.02 8.28 -3.52
N ARG A 199 17.35 7.08 -3.02
CA ARG A 199 16.96 6.62 -1.66
C ARG A 199 17.32 7.60 -0.54
N ASN A 200 18.49 8.23 -0.60
CA ASN A 200 18.97 9.13 0.46
C ASN A 200 18.51 10.59 0.29
N SER A 201 17.58 10.87 -0.64
CA SER A 201 17.13 12.23 -0.92
C SER A 201 16.00 12.65 0.02
N THR A 202 16.26 13.63 0.88
CA THR A 202 15.24 14.28 1.72
C THR A 202 15.21 15.77 1.45
N TYR A 203 14.06 16.42 1.69
CA TYR A 203 13.86 17.82 1.27
C TYR A 203 13.50 18.73 2.43
N GLU A 204 14.18 19.87 2.52
CA GLU A 204 13.88 20.92 3.51
C GLU A 204 12.86 21.96 3.00
N SER A 205 12.47 21.84 1.72
CA SER A 205 11.47 22.69 1.07
C SER A 205 10.59 21.90 0.12
N VAL A 206 9.40 22.43 -0.19
CA VAL A 206 8.40 21.76 -1.05
C VAL A 206 8.83 21.70 -2.52
N GLU A 207 9.44 22.77 -3.05
CA GLU A 207 9.72 22.87 -4.50
C GLU A 207 10.62 21.75 -5.03
N PRO A 208 11.79 21.43 -4.41
CA PRO A 208 12.67 20.40 -4.96
C PRO A 208 12.01 19.01 -4.92
N TYR A 209 11.17 18.74 -3.92
CA TYR A 209 10.39 17.51 -3.85
C TYR A 209 9.40 17.41 -5.02
N LEU A 210 8.62 18.46 -5.29
CA LEU A 210 7.66 18.45 -6.38
C LEU A 210 8.34 18.40 -7.76
N LEU A 211 9.49 19.05 -7.91
CA LEU A 211 10.28 18.96 -9.15
C LEU A 211 10.81 17.54 -9.40
N ASP A 212 11.26 16.84 -8.36
CA ASP A 212 11.69 15.45 -8.47
C ASP A 212 10.52 14.49 -8.77
N LEU A 213 9.32 14.75 -8.26
CA LEU A 213 8.11 14.02 -8.68
C LEU A 213 7.82 14.23 -10.17
N LEU A 214 7.89 15.47 -10.66
CA LEU A 214 7.71 15.77 -12.09
C LEU A 214 8.80 15.11 -12.94
N GLN A 215 10.03 15.03 -12.44
CA GLN A 215 11.11 14.28 -13.11
C GLN A 215 10.79 12.77 -13.19
N CYS A 216 10.18 12.18 -12.15
CA CYS A 216 9.71 10.79 -12.21
C CYS A 216 8.66 10.60 -13.33
N HIS A 217 7.80 11.60 -13.58
CA HIS A 217 6.86 11.55 -14.71
C HIS A 217 7.55 11.67 -16.07
N ASP A 218 8.59 12.50 -16.22
CA ASP A 218 9.40 12.52 -17.44
C ASP A 218 10.07 11.17 -17.67
N ASN A 219 10.62 10.58 -16.60
CA ASN A 219 11.24 9.26 -16.68
C ASN A 219 10.21 8.22 -17.12
N ARG A 220 8.99 8.24 -16.57
CA ARG A 220 7.94 7.35 -17.05
C ARG A 220 7.71 7.50 -18.57
N ILE A 221 7.66 8.72 -19.10
CA ILE A 221 7.51 8.95 -20.55
C ILE A 221 8.69 8.40 -21.35
N ASN A 222 9.91 8.51 -20.84
CA ASN A 222 11.13 8.09 -21.54
C ASN A 222 11.39 6.59 -21.48
N TYR A 223 11.10 5.94 -20.35
CA TYR A 223 11.50 4.56 -20.06
C TYR A 223 10.36 3.56 -20.28
N GLN A 224 9.09 3.97 -20.14
CA GLN A 224 7.96 3.07 -20.29
C GLN A 224 7.52 3.00 -21.78
N PRO A 225 7.65 1.85 -22.47
CA PRO A 225 7.47 1.77 -23.93
C PRO A 225 6.07 2.16 -24.45
N ASN A 226 5.06 2.06 -23.60
CA ASN A 226 3.66 2.39 -23.90
C ASN A 226 3.19 3.65 -23.17
N ALA A 227 4.10 4.56 -22.78
CA ALA A 227 3.74 5.78 -22.07
C ALA A 227 2.96 6.80 -22.90
N ILE A 228 3.08 6.75 -24.24
CA ILE A 228 2.38 7.63 -25.17
C ILE A 228 1.60 6.75 -26.15
N HIS A 229 0.28 6.90 -26.16
CA HIS A 229 -0.62 6.11 -27.00
C HIS A 229 -0.81 6.70 -28.41
N ASN A 230 -0.70 8.03 -28.54
CA ASN A 230 -0.79 8.75 -29.80
C ASN A 230 -0.20 10.17 -29.66
N LEU A 231 -0.14 10.93 -30.77
CA LEU A 231 0.44 12.27 -30.78
C LEU A 231 -0.27 13.24 -29.82
N THR A 232 -1.60 13.20 -29.75
CA THR A 232 -2.38 14.08 -28.88
C THR A 232 -2.08 13.80 -27.41
N ASP A 233 -2.11 12.52 -27.02
CA ASP A 233 -1.75 12.07 -25.66
C ASP A 233 -0.33 12.53 -25.28
N GLY A 234 0.65 12.36 -26.16
CA GLY A 234 2.01 12.83 -25.93
C GLY A 234 2.11 14.35 -25.77
N GLN A 235 1.39 15.12 -26.59
CA GLN A 235 1.32 16.59 -26.48
C GLN A 235 0.68 17.02 -25.16
N GLU A 236 -0.42 16.40 -24.75
CA GLU A 236 -1.13 16.71 -23.51
C GLU A 236 -0.28 16.40 -22.28
N GLN A 237 0.38 15.24 -22.24
CA GLN A 237 1.26 14.87 -21.13
C GLN A 237 2.45 15.83 -20.98
N LEU A 238 3.14 16.15 -22.09
CA LEU A 238 4.28 17.08 -22.08
C LEU A 238 3.85 18.51 -21.77
N ALA A 239 2.70 18.95 -22.28
CA ALA A 239 2.13 20.26 -21.96
C ALA A 239 1.78 20.35 -20.47
N ALA A 240 1.13 19.32 -19.91
CA ALA A 240 0.81 19.26 -18.49
C ALA A 240 2.07 19.33 -17.61
N LEU A 241 3.11 18.57 -17.93
CA LEU A 241 4.38 18.61 -17.20
C LEU A 241 5.07 19.97 -17.30
N THR A 242 5.06 20.59 -18.49
CA THR A 242 5.61 21.92 -18.71
C THR A 242 4.84 22.98 -17.93
N MET A 243 3.50 22.92 -17.95
CA MET A 243 2.64 23.83 -17.21
C MET A 243 2.82 23.67 -15.70
N MET A 244 2.83 22.44 -15.18
CA MET A 244 3.04 22.18 -13.76
C MET A 244 4.38 22.76 -13.29
N ARG A 245 5.46 22.61 -14.07
CA ARG A 245 6.76 23.23 -13.76
C ARG A 245 6.72 24.75 -13.77
N GLY A 246 6.11 25.35 -14.80
CA GLY A 246 6.04 26.81 -14.93
C GLY A 246 5.16 27.47 -13.87
N THR A 247 4.09 26.80 -13.46
CA THR A 247 3.07 27.35 -12.54
C THR A 247 3.23 26.89 -11.09
N LEU A 248 4.21 26.02 -10.79
CA LEU A 248 4.45 25.44 -9.46
C LEU A 248 4.39 26.45 -8.32
N HIS A 249 4.99 27.63 -8.53
CA HIS A 249 5.08 28.69 -7.54
C HIS A 249 3.73 29.32 -7.15
N HIS A 250 2.67 29.11 -7.91
CA HIS A 250 1.31 29.53 -7.57
C HIS A 250 0.62 28.55 -6.61
N PHE A 251 1.08 27.30 -6.56
CA PHE A 251 0.48 26.22 -5.77
C PHE A 251 1.23 25.95 -4.46
N ILE A 252 2.31 26.68 -4.20
CA ILE A 252 3.10 26.56 -2.97
C ILE A 252 2.98 27.86 -2.17
N SER A 253 2.46 27.77 -0.96
CA SER A 253 2.45 28.92 -0.06
C SER A 253 3.86 29.22 0.42
N ARG A 254 4.29 30.48 0.26
CA ARG A 254 5.57 30.95 0.83
C ARG A 254 5.66 30.75 2.34
N GLN A 255 4.52 30.79 3.03
CA GLN A 255 4.44 30.57 4.47
C GLN A 255 4.77 29.12 4.85
N TYR A 256 4.40 28.15 4.01
CA TYR A 256 4.54 26.72 4.29
C TYR A 256 5.63 26.03 3.48
N ARG A 257 6.36 26.79 2.67
CA ARG A 257 7.43 26.34 1.77
C ARG A 257 8.48 25.45 2.45
N ASN A 258 8.88 25.80 3.67
CA ASN A 258 9.90 25.09 4.44
C ASN A 258 9.29 24.32 5.63
N GLY A 259 7.99 24.03 5.56
CA GLY A 259 7.23 23.36 6.61
C GLY A 259 6.14 24.24 7.24
N PRO A 260 5.37 23.67 8.19
CA PRO A 260 5.67 22.44 8.89
C PRO A 260 5.44 21.19 8.02
N PHE A 261 6.33 20.21 8.17
CA PHE A 261 6.13 18.87 7.63
C PHE A 261 5.54 17.97 8.72
N VAL A 262 4.60 17.12 8.35
CA VAL A 262 3.87 16.23 9.26
C VAL A 262 3.84 14.81 8.71
N LEU A 263 3.70 13.82 9.59
CA LEU A 263 3.59 12.42 9.16
C LEU A 263 2.21 12.16 8.54
N THR A 264 2.20 11.52 7.37
CA THR A 264 1.01 11.27 6.57
C THR A 264 1.00 9.82 6.14
N LEU A 265 -0.14 9.16 6.37
CA LEU A 265 -0.38 7.80 5.90
C LEU A 265 -0.93 7.88 4.48
N SER A 266 -0.04 7.92 3.48
CA SER A 266 -0.43 8.16 2.09
C SER A 266 -1.24 7.02 1.44
N ASP A 267 -1.21 5.83 2.05
CA ASP A 267 -1.95 4.64 1.61
C ASP A 267 -2.90 4.14 2.71
N LEU A 268 -3.58 5.07 3.40
CA LEU A 268 -4.57 4.69 4.41
C LEU A 268 -5.86 4.22 3.72
N HIS A 269 -5.92 2.96 3.31
CA HIS A 269 -7.09 2.31 2.72
C HIS A 269 -8.01 1.67 3.80
N PRO A 270 -9.33 1.42 3.56
CA PRO A 270 -10.19 0.75 4.54
C PRO A 270 -9.68 -0.62 4.97
N SER A 271 -9.00 -1.36 4.09
CA SER A 271 -8.37 -2.64 4.44
C SER A 271 -7.26 -2.53 5.49
N ASN A 272 -6.76 -1.31 5.72
CA ASN A 272 -5.68 -1.02 6.64
C ASN A 272 -6.20 -0.53 8.00
N ILE A 273 -7.52 -0.44 8.16
CA ILE A 273 -8.21 0.07 9.35
C ILE A 273 -9.07 -1.04 9.94
N PHE A 274 -8.75 -1.43 11.17
CA PHE A 274 -9.63 -2.31 11.94
C PHE A 274 -10.53 -1.47 12.84
N VAL A 275 -11.78 -1.92 12.97
CA VAL A 275 -12.78 -1.28 13.81
C VAL A 275 -13.50 -2.28 14.72
N ASP A 276 -14.09 -1.80 15.82
CA ASP A 276 -14.99 -2.60 16.65
C ASP A 276 -16.43 -2.65 16.11
N GLU A 277 -17.34 -3.26 16.87
CA GLU A 277 -18.76 -3.38 16.51
C GLU A 277 -19.47 -2.02 16.32
N GLU A 278 -18.96 -0.94 16.92
CA GLU A 278 -19.47 0.42 16.83
C GLU A 278 -18.71 1.29 15.80
N TRP A 279 -17.80 0.67 15.04
CA TRP A 279 -16.91 1.29 14.06
C TRP A 279 -15.89 2.27 14.65
N HIS A 280 -15.55 2.13 15.93
CA HIS A 280 -14.40 2.83 16.47
C HIS A 280 -13.10 2.21 15.97
N ILE A 281 -12.12 3.02 15.59
CA ILE A 281 -10.84 2.52 15.08
C ILE A 281 -10.07 1.86 16.22
N ILE A 282 -9.92 0.55 16.13
CA ILE A 282 -9.15 -0.24 17.11
C ILE A 282 -7.67 -0.28 16.74
N SER A 283 -7.33 -0.29 15.45
CA SER A 283 -5.94 -0.30 15.02
C SER A 283 -5.75 0.05 13.55
N LEU A 284 -4.55 0.55 13.24
CA LEU A 284 -4.06 0.74 11.87
C LEU A 284 -2.95 -0.25 11.56
N ILE A 285 -2.93 -0.77 10.34
CA ILE A 285 -1.87 -1.62 9.80
C ILE A 285 -1.32 -1.05 8.48
N ASP A 286 -0.30 -1.70 7.92
CA ASP A 286 0.24 -1.38 6.60
C ASP A 286 0.74 0.07 6.44
N LEU A 287 1.65 0.46 7.33
CA LEU A 287 2.11 1.86 7.48
C LEU A 287 3.40 2.17 6.70
N GLU A 288 3.83 1.26 5.83
CA GLU A 288 5.09 1.29 5.10
C GLU A 288 5.25 2.49 4.14
N TRP A 289 4.15 3.05 3.66
CA TRP A 289 4.13 4.23 2.80
C TRP A 289 4.03 5.55 3.58
N ALA A 290 4.13 5.51 4.91
CA ALA A 290 4.06 6.71 5.73
C ALA A 290 5.24 7.64 5.45
N CYS A 291 4.91 8.86 5.03
CA CYS A 291 5.89 9.89 4.69
C CYS A 291 5.64 11.16 5.48
N SER A 292 6.70 11.90 5.75
CA SER A 292 6.58 13.30 6.14
C SER A 292 6.28 14.15 4.91
N PHE A 293 5.15 14.84 4.91
CA PHE A 293 4.74 15.74 3.85
C PHE A 293 4.45 17.15 4.35
N PRO A 294 4.48 18.15 3.45
CA PRO A 294 3.98 19.49 3.76
C PRO A 294 2.56 19.44 4.29
N ILE A 295 2.26 20.29 5.28
CA ILE A 295 0.91 20.37 5.86
C ILE A 295 -0.16 20.69 4.81
N GLU A 296 0.20 21.40 3.74
CA GLU A 296 -0.70 21.75 2.63
C GLU A 296 -1.13 20.54 1.79
N LEU A 297 -0.38 19.42 1.85
CA LEU A 297 -0.72 18.18 1.16
C LEU A 297 -1.58 17.23 2.01
N GLN A 298 -2.00 17.64 3.22
CA GLN A 298 -2.91 16.82 4.02
C GLN A 298 -4.31 16.83 3.43
N THR A 299 -4.79 15.65 3.05
CA THR A 299 -6.17 15.43 2.62
C THR A 299 -6.79 14.29 3.43
N PRO A 300 -8.12 14.29 3.63
CA PRO A 300 -8.82 13.11 4.12
C PRO A 300 -8.56 11.92 3.18
N PRO A 301 -8.59 10.67 3.70
CA PRO A 301 -8.49 9.48 2.87
C PRO A 301 -9.45 9.54 1.67
N TYR A 302 -8.93 9.28 0.47
CA TYR A 302 -9.64 9.54 -0.79
C TYR A 302 -11.00 8.81 -0.88
N TRP A 303 -11.10 7.61 -0.31
CA TRP A 303 -12.31 6.79 -0.27
C TRP A 303 -13.41 7.33 0.67
N LEU A 304 -13.13 8.40 1.43
CA LEU A 304 -14.17 9.13 2.17
C LEU A 304 -14.97 10.07 1.29
N THR A 305 -14.38 10.49 0.17
CA THR A 305 -15.07 11.28 -0.84
C THR A 305 -15.60 10.31 -1.87
N ASP A 306 -16.90 10.31 -2.17
CA ASP A 306 -17.54 9.49 -3.23
C ASP A 306 -17.02 9.84 -4.65
N VAL A 307 -15.88 10.54 -4.75
CA VAL A 307 -15.18 10.87 -5.98
C VAL A 307 -14.19 9.74 -6.24
N PHE A 308 -14.69 8.64 -6.80
CA PHE A 308 -13.85 7.67 -7.51
C PHE A 308 -13.20 8.39 -8.70
N GLY A 309 -12.01 8.97 -8.48
CA GLY A 309 -11.10 9.29 -9.58
C GLY A 309 -10.62 7.99 -10.21
N GLU A 310 -10.45 7.99 -11.53
CA GLU A 310 -10.10 6.87 -12.41
C GLU A 310 -8.75 6.18 -12.07
N GLN A 311 -8.67 5.50 -10.93
CA GLN A 311 -7.66 4.49 -10.64
C GLN A 311 -8.36 3.23 -10.13
N GLU A 312 -8.54 2.30 -11.08
CA GLU A 312 -8.91 0.89 -10.95
C GLU A 312 -9.80 0.51 -9.75
N GLY A 313 -11.12 0.51 -9.97
CA GLY A 313 -12.07 -0.13 -9.07
C GLY A 313 -11.95 -1.67 -9.09
N PRO A 314 -12.47 -2.37 -8.06
CA PRO A 314 -12.43 -3.83 -8.02
C PRO A 314 -13.27 -4.45 -9.15
N ASP A 315 -12.68 -5.42 -9.85
CA ASP A 315 -13.26 -6.20 -10.95
C ASP A 315 -14.58 -6.88 -10.52
N GLU A 316 -15.65 -6.70 -11.29
CA GLU A 316 -16.97 -7.33 -11.07
C GLU A 316 -16.87 -8.86 -10.96
N ARG A 317 -15.85 -9.49 -11.57
CA ARG A 317 -15.58 -10.93 -11.38
C ARG A 317 -15.09 -11.30 -10.00
N GLN A 318 -14.33 -10.45 -9.31
CA GLN A 318 -13.91 -10.73 -7.92
C GLN A 318 -15.11 -10.70 -6.98
N ALA A 319 -16.05 -9.79 -7.22
CA ALA A 319 -17.32 -9.76 -6.49
C ALA A 319 -18.20 -11.00 -6.80
N ASP A 320 -18.17 -11.52 -8.04
CA ASP A 320 -18.94 -12.70 -8.45
C ASP A 320 -18.33 -14.03 -7.97
N ILE A 321 -16.99 -14.14 -7.88
CA ILE A 321 -16.28 -15.30 -7.32
C ILE A 321 -16.55 -15.39 -5.80
N MET A 322 -16.48 -14.26 -5.09
CA MET A 322 -16.81 -14.19 -3.65
C MET A 322 -18.27 -14.61 -3.39
N ARG A 323 -19.20 -14.24 -4.28
CA ARG A 323 -20.62 -14.62 -4.22
C ARG A 323 -20.83 -16.13 -4.45
N LYS A 324 -20.16 -16.72 -5.44
CA LYS A 324 -20.28 -18.16 -5.77
C LYS A 324 -19.64 -19.08 -4.72
N CYS A 325 -18.61 -18.62 -4.03
CA CYS A 325 -18.02 -19.33 -2.88
C CYS A 325 -18.97 -19.35 -1.66
N TRP A 326 -19.83 -18.34 -1.52
CA TRP A 326 -20.80 -18.22 -0.43
C TRP A 326 -21.99 -19.17 -0.54
N GLU A 327 -22.52 -19.38 -1.75
CA GLU A 327 -23.72 -20.22 -1.98
C GLU A 327 -23.48 -21.74 -1.81
N ARG A 328 -22.23 -22.16 -1.58
CA ARG A 328 -21.83 -23.59 -1.52
C ARG A 328 -21.58 -24.18 -0.13
N LYS A 329 -22.00 -23.55 0.98
CA LYS A 329 -21.89 -24.17 2.32
C LYS A 329 -23.24 -24.65 2.86
N SER A 330 -23.55 -25.92 2.56
CA SER A 330 -24.20 -26.79 3.55
C SER A 330 -23.09 -27.49 4.33
N PHE A 331 -23.03 -27.19 5.63
CA PHE A 331 -22.66 -27.98 6.81
C PHE A 331 -22.09 -27.06 7.89
#